data_AF-A0A1Y1QEG7-F1
#
_entry.id   AF-A0A1Y1QEG7-F1
#
_cell.length_a   1.000
_cell.length_b   1.000
_cell.length_c   1.000
_cell.angle_alpha   90.00
_cell.angle_beta   90.00
_cell.angle_gamma   90.00
#
_symmetry.space_group_name_H-M   'P 1'
#
loop_
_entity.id
_entity.type
_entity.pdbx_description
1 polymer ?
#
loop_
_entity_poly.entity_id
_entity_poly.type
_entity_poly.pdbx_seq_one_letter_code
_entity_poly.pdbx_strand_id
1 'polypeptide(L)'
;HWQLLNGWLREEHDFLLGKQQLEHSLREWQHLPDAHKDKGLLQGIALERAREWLFANRSGLSADERAYIQHSHQAEERRRQRLEAMLREANTLIKFINVDLRDKLQPIGRLDIMQDIQSRVTAYYRNLGDSVQGDELERQRTINLLQQADTLAAQGKTLEAEKL
;
A
#
# COMPACT_ATOMS: atom_id res chain seq x y z
N HIS A 1 7.27 43.84 -7.59
CA HIS A 1 8.38 43.13 -8.28
C HIS A 1 9.24 42.27 -7.35
N TRP A 2 9.50 42.66 -6.08
CA TRP A 2 10.33 41.89 -5.15
C TRP A 2 9.75 40.52 -4.69
N GLN A 3 8.43 40.39 -4.54
CA GLN A 3 7.82 39.12 -4.08
C GLN A 3 7.92 37.98 -5.10
N LEU A 4 7.80 38.28 -6.39
CA LEU A 4 7.97 37.28 -7.47
C LEU A 4 9.41 36.77 -7.54
N LEU A 5 10.38 37.67 -7.33
CA LEU A 5 11.80 37.33 -7.33
C LEU A 5 12.17 36.43 -6.15
N ASN A 6 11.57 36.68 -4.98
CA ASN A 6 11.75 35.85 -3.79
C ASN A 6 11.13 34.45 -3.93
N GLY A 7 10.01 34.33 -4.68
CA GLY A 7 9.41 33.03 -5.00
C GLY A 7 10.33 32.21 -5.91
N TRP A 8 10.77 32.81 -7.01
CA TRP A 8 11.65 32.16 -7.97
C TRP A 8 13.00 31.73 -7.35
N LEU A 9 13.59 32.56 -6.49
CA LEU A 9 14.85 32.22 -5.82
C LEU A 9 14.71 31.04 -4.85
N ARG A 10 13.55 30.87 -4.20
CA ARG A 10 13.29 29.73 -3.31
C ARG A 10 13.09 28.45 -4.10
N GLU A 11 12.29 28.50 -5.17
CA GLU A 11 12.06 27.36 -6.06
C GLU A 11 13.36 26.84 -6.66
N GLU A 12 14.24 27.75 -7.10
CA GLU A 12 15.55 27.40 -7.64
C GLU A 12 16.48 26.81 -6.57
N HIS A 13 16.48 27.38 -5.35
CA HIS A 13 17.29 26.85 -4.26
C HIS A 13 16.85 25.45 -3.81
N ASP A 14 15.54 25.22 -3.71
CA ASP A 14 14.97 23.91 -3.38
C ASP A 14 15.29 22.87 -4.46
N PHE A 15 15.25 23.28 -5.73
CA PHE A 15 15.69 22.45 -6.85
C PHE A 15 17.18 22.10 -6.76
N LEU A 16 18.06 23.06 -6.49
CA LEU A 16 19.51 22.83 -6.41
C LEU A 16 19.90 21.91 -5.25
N LEU A 17 19.34 22.13 -4.06
CA LEU A 17 19.55 21.24 -2.91
C LEU A 17 19.04 19.83 -3.19
N GLY A 18 17.84 19.75 -3.76
CA GLY A 18 17.24 18.49 -4.15
C GLY A 18 18.02 17.74 -5.22
N LYS A 19 18.58 18.46 -6.19
CA LYS A 19 19.43 17.92 -7.25
C LYS A 19 20.72 17.33 -6.69
N GLN A 20 21.39 18.01 -5.76
CA GLN A 20 22.59 17.46 -5.11
C GLN A 20 22.30 16.13 -4.41
N GLN A 21 21.16 16.03 -3.73
CA GLN A 21 20.73 14.79 -3.07
C GLN A 21 20.42 13.67 -4.09
N LEU A 22 19.79 14.02 -5.21
CA LEU A 22 19.50 13.11 -6.31
C LEU A 22 20.77 12.55 -6.93
N GLU A 23 21.76 13.40 -7.21
CA GLU A 23 23.05 13.00 -7.75
C GLU A 23 23.80 12.06 -6.80
N HIS A 24 23.76 12.33 -5.49
CA HIS A 24 24.37 11.45 -4.51
C HIS A 24 23.68 10.08 -4.49
N SER A 25 22.35 10.06 -4.45
CA SER A 25 21.56 8.82 -4.48
C SER A 25 21.79 8.01 -5.75
N LEU A 26 21.89 8.69 -6.91
CA LEU A 26 22.23 8.06 -8.18
C LEU A 26 23.60 7.40 -8.13
N ARG A 27 24.62 8.10 -7.61
CA ARG A 27 25.97 7.55 -7.47
C ARG A 27 25.99 6.32 -6.58
N GLU A 28 25.34 6.38 -5.42
CA GLU A 28 25.23 5.22 -4.53
C GLU A 28 24.53 4.06 -5.22
N TRP A 29 23.38 4.31 -5.86
CA TRP A 29 22.64 3.30 -6.59
C TRP A 29 23.48 2.66 -7.69
N GLN A 30 24.26 3.43 -8.44
CA GLN A 30 25.16 2.92 -9.49
C GLN A 30 26.20 1.93 -8.94
N HIS A 31 26.72 2.14 -7.74
CA HIS A 31 27.73 1.29 -7.11
C HIS A 31 27.17 0.08 -6.35
N LEU A 32 25.86 0.02 -6.12
CA LEU A 32 25.24 -1.14 -5.48
C LEU A 32 25.36 -2.40 -6.36
N PRO A 33 25.58 -3.59 -5.76
CA PRO A 33 25.43 -4.86 -6.46
C PRO A 33 24.03 -5.02 -7.02
N ASP A 34 23.88 -5.75 -8.13
CA ASP A 34 22.58 -5.98 -8.80
C ASP A 34 21.51 -6.54 -7.85
N ALA A 35 21.91 -7.44 -6.94
CA ALA A 35 21.03 -8.01 -5.91
C ALA A 35 20.44 -6.98 -4.93
N HIS A 36 20.98 -5.76 -4.89
CA HIS A 36 20.58 -4.68 -3.98
C HIS A 36 20.14 -3.41 -4.70
N LYS A 37 20.18 -3.36 -6.04
CA LYS A 37 19.76 -2.21 -6.84
C LYS A 37 18.37 -1.71 -6.48
N ASP A 38 17.42 -2.62 -6.24
CA ASP A 38 16.03 -2.26 -5.88
C ASP A 38 15.93 -1.51 -4.54
N LYS A 39 16.87 -1.73 -3.61
CA LYS A 39 16.88 -1.06 -2.29
C LYS A 39 17.41 0.36 -2.37
N GLY A 40 18.29 0.65 -3.32
CA GLY A 40 18.86 1.98 -3.53
C GLY A 40 18.03 2.90 -4.41
N LEU A 41 16.83 2.49 -4.84
CA LEU A 41 15.93 3.36 -5.62
C LEU A 41 15.25 4.40 -4.73
N LEU A 42 14.90 5.54 -5.31
CA LEU A 42 14.12 6.58 -4.62
C LEU A 42 12.75 6.04 -4.21
N GLN A 43 12.25 6.48 -3.05
CA GLN A 43 10.95 6.08 -2.50
C GLN A 43 10.28 7.26 -1.79
N GLY A 44 8.95 7.19 -1.65
CA GLY A 44 8.16 8.19 -0.93
C GLY A 44 8.37 9.62 -1.44
N ILE A 45 8.50 10.57 -0.51
CA ILE A 45 8.62 12.02 -0.80
C ILE A 45 9.80 12.32 -1.75
N ALA A 46 10.92 11.59 -1.63
CA ALA A 46 12.07 11.80 -2.49
C ALA A 46 11.77 11.43 -3.96
N LEU A 47 11.01 10.36 -4.17
CA LEU A 47 10.57 9.97 -5.51
C LEU A 47 9.47 10.89 -6.04
N GLU A 48 8.51 11.28 -5.20
CA GLU A 48 7.46 12.25 -5.56
C GLU A 48 8.05 13.54 -6.09
N ARG A 49 8.95 14.15 -5.32
CA ARG A 49 9.63 15.39 -5.70
C ARG A 49 10.46 15.23 -6.97
N ALA A 50 11.17 14.11 -7.11
CA ALA A 50 11.97 13.87 -8.31
C ALA A 50 11.10 13.69 -9.57
N ARG A 51 9.89 13.12 -9.43
CA ARG A 51 8.90 13.08 -10.52
C ARG A 51 8.42 14.47 -10.90
N GLU A 52 8.16 15.35 -9.93
CA GLU A 52 7.78 16.74 -10.23
C GLU A 52 8.84 17.44 -11.09
N TRP A 53 10.13 17.23 -10.81
CA TRP A 53 11.21 17.78 -11.64
C TRP A 53 11.27 17.19 -13.06
N LEU A 54 10.87 15.93 -13.26
CA LEU A 54 10.74 15.36 -14.62
C LEU A 54 9.71 16.13 -15.47
N PHE A 55 8.67 16.69 -14.86
CA PHE A 55 7.66 17.47 -15.55
C PHE A 55 8.03 18.96 -15.63
N ALA A 56 8.45 19.56 -14.52
CA ALA A 56 8.64 21.00 -14.39
C ALA A 56 10.01 21.48 -14.88
N ASN A 57 11.08 20.66 -14.76
CA ASN A 57 12.45 21.10 -15.05
C ASN A 57 13.31 19.99 -15.69
N ARG A 58 12.78 19.33 -16.72
CA ARG A 58 13.45 18.18 -17.37
C ARG A 58 14.82 18.51 -17.97
N SER A 59 15.03 19.75 -18.43
CA SER A 59 16.30 20.23 -18.97
C SER A 59 17.37 20.40 -17.91
N GLY A 60 16.99 20.63 -16.65
CA GLY A 60 17.90 20.69 -15.51
C GLY A 60 18.44 19.33 -15.06
N LEU A 61 17.90 18.22 -15.59
CA LEU A 61 18.29 16.85 -15.27
C LEU A 61 19.10 16.21 -16.41
N SER A 62 20.16 15.50 -16.05
CA SER A 62 20.95 14.65 -16.94
C SER A 62 20.17 13.41 -17.42
N ALA A 63 20.70 12.70 -18.41
CA ALA A 63 20.09 11.46 -18.89
C ALA A 63 20.01 10.39 -17.79
N ASP A 64 21.08 10.23 -17.01
CA ASP A 64 21.19 9.21 -15.97
C ASP A 64 20.25 9.49 -14.78
N GLU A 65 20.15 10.76 -14.36
CA GLU A 65 19.17 11.16 -13.33
C GLU A 65 17.74 10.84 -13.77
N ARG A 66 17.39 11.17 -15.03
CA ARG A 66 16.06 10.86 -15.55
C ARG A 66 15.80 9.35 -15.59
N ALA A 67 16.79 8.56 -16.02
CA ALA A 67 16.69 7.11 -16.03
C ALA A 67 16.51 6.54 -14.62
N TYR A 68 17.25 7.05 -13.64
CA TYR A 68 17.16 6.62 -12.25
C TYR A 68 15.81 6.94 -11.60
N ILE A 69 15.24 8.12 -11.87
CA ILE A 69 13.88 8.47 -11.44
C ILE A 69 12.85 7.54 -12.10
N GLN A 70 12.98 7.28 -13.40
CA GLN A 70 12.10 6.37 -14.13
C GLN A 70 12.16 4.93 -13.57
N HIS A 71 13.36 4.42 -13.28
CA HIS A 71 13.58 3.11 -12.66
C HIS A 71 12.92 3.03 -11.28
N SER A 72 13.09 4.08 -10.48
CA SER A 72 12.50 4.19 -9.15
C SER A 72 10.97 4.18 -9.21
N HIS A 73 10.38 4.95 -10.13
CA HIS A 73 8.94 4.96 -10.39
C HIS A 73 8.41 3.59 -10.82
N GLN A 74 9.06 2.94 -11.79
CA GLN A 74 8.63 1.60 -12.21
C GLN A 74 8.73 0.56 -11.09
N ALA A 75 9.72 0.68 -10.20
CA ALA A 75 9.83 -0.22 -9.06
C ALA A 75 8.72 -0.01 -8.03
N GLU A 76 8.33 1.23 -7.77
CA GLU A 76 7.17 1.57 -6.95
C GLU A 76 5.88 0.99 -7.55
N GLU A 77 5.65 1.21 -8.85
CA GLU A 77 4.48 0.67 -9.55
C GLU A 77 4.44 -0.86 -9.51
N ARG A 78 5.58 -1.54 -9.70
CA ARG A 78 5.66 -3.00 -9.54
C ARG A 78 5.33 -3.46 -8.12
N ARG A 79 5.77 -2.72 -7.09
CA ARG A 79 5.43 -3.04 -5.69
C ARG A 79 3.94 -2.87 -5.46
N ARG A 80 3.37 -1.76 -5.93
CA ARG A 80 1.94 -1.47 -5.84
C ARG A 80 1.09 -2.52 -6.55
N GLN A 81 1.42 -2.88 -7.78
CA GLN A 81 0.69 -3.91 -8.54
C GLN A 81 0.74 -5.28 -7.88
N ARG A 82 1.90 -5.69 -7.34
CA ARG A 82 2.03 -6.96 -6.60
C ARG A 82 1.14 -6.96 -5.36
N LEU A 83 1.16 -5.86 -4.63
CA LEU A 83 0.32 -5.69 -3.45
C LEU A 83 -1.18 -5.74 -3.81
N GLU A 84 -1.61 -5.01 -4.82
CA GLU A 84 -2.99 -5.02 -5.30
C GLU A 84 -3.41 -6.43 -5.74
N ALA A 85 -2.53 -7.17 -6.41
CA ALA A 85 -2.80 -8.56 -6.78
C ALA A 85 -2.95 -9.48 -5.56
N MET A 86 -2.05 -9.37 -4.57
CA MET A 86 -2.13 -10.13 -3.33
C MET A 86 -3.42 -9.82 -2.56
N LEU A 87 -3.81 -8.54 -2.47
CA LEU A 87 -5.04 -8.11 -1.82
C LEU A 87 -6.28 -8.66 -2.52
N ARG A 88 -6.31 -8.64 -3.86
CA ARG A 88 -7.41 -9.23 -4.64
C ARG A 88 -7.57 -10.71 -4.34
N GLU A 89 -6.48 -11.47 -4.33
CA GLU A 89 -6.50 -12.90 -4.05
C GLU A 89 -6.97 -13.20 -2.61
N ALA A 90 -6.44 -12.46 -1.64
CA ALA A 90 -6.86 -12.58 -0.24
C ALA A 90 -8.36 -12.27 -0.07
N ASN A 91 -8.86 -11.22 -0.72
CA ASN A 91 -10.28 -10.86 -0.69
C ASN A 91 -11.18 -11.96 -1.25
N THR A 92 -10.78 -12.61 -2.35
CA THR A 92 -11.53 -13.74 -2.90
C THR A 92 -11.65 -14.87 -1.88
N LEU A 93 -10.53 -15.22 -1.23
CA LEU A 93 -10.53 -16.27 -0.21
C LEU A 93 -11.38 -15.88 1.02
N ILE A 94 -11.23 -14.65 1.51
CA ILE A 94 -11.97 -14.15 2.67
C ILE A 94 -13.48 -14.13 2.38
N LYS A 95 -13.89 -13.70 1.18
CA LYS A 95 -15.30 -13.72 0.78
C LYS A 95 -15.86 -15.14 0.78
N PHE A 96 -15.14 -16.10 0.21
CA PHE A 96 -15.54 -17.51 0.23
C PHE A 96 -15.71 -18.02 1.67
N ILE A 97 -14.75 -17.72 2.53
CA ILE A 97 -14.80 -18.20 3.91
C ILE A 97 -15.93 -17.51 4.71
N ASN A 98 -16.14 -16.20 4.55
CA ASN A 98 -17.14 -15.48 5.35
C ASN A 98 -18.59 -15.77 4.93
N VAL A 99 -18.83 -16.01 3.64
CA VAL A 99 -20.18 -16.22 3.12
C VAL A 99 -20.44 -17.70 2.86
N ASP A 100 -19.69 -18.31 1.95
CA ASP A 100 -19.98 -19.66 1.47
C ASP A 100 -19.74 -20.72 2.54
N LEU A 101 -18.70 -20.56 3.38
CA LEU A 101 -18.47 -21.49 4.49
C LEU A 101 -19.49 -21.29 5.61
N ARG A 102 -19.86 -20.05 5.96
CA ARG A 102 -20.91 -19.78 6.96
C ARG A 102 -22.21 -20.49 6.58
N ASP A 103 -22.65 -20.35 5.33
CA ASP A 103 -23.89 -20.95 4.84
C ASP A 103 -23.85 -22.49 4.91
N LYS A 104 -22.66 -23.09 4.79
CA LYS A 104 -22.45 -24.53 4.97
C LYS A 104 -22.35 -24.96 6.45
N LEU A 105 -21.84 -24.10 7.32
CA LEU A 105 -21.68 -24.38 8.75
C LEU A 105 -22.98 -24.18 9.55
N GLN A 106 -23.84 -23.27 9.11
CA GLN A 106 -25.14 -22.98 9.74
C GLN A 106 -26.03 -24.23 9.91
N PRO A 107 -26.32 -25.03 8.87
CA PRO A 107 -27.20 -26.19 9.00
C PRO A 107 -26.63 -27.31 9.90
N ILE A 108 -25.31 -27.33 10.13
CA ILE A 108 -24.66 -28.32 11.00
C ILE A 108 -24.34 -27.78 12.40
N GLY A 109 -24.79 -26.56 12.73
CA GLY A 109 -24.60 -25.94 14.04
C GLY A 109 -23.15 -25.58 14.37
N ARG A 110 -22.25 -25.50 13.37
CA ARG A 110 -20.81 -25.27 13.57
C ARG A 110 -20.36 -23.84 13.30
N LEU A 111 -21.21 -22.87 13.64
CA LEU A 111 -20.89 -21.45 13.48
C LEU A 111 -19.79 -20.96 14.43
N ASP A 112 -19.45 -21.73 15.47
CA ASP A 112 -18.31 -21.49 16.37
C ASP A 112 -16.99 -21.33 15.60
N ILE A 113 -16.80 -22.12 14.54
CA ILE A 113 -15.59 -22.10 13.70
C ILE A 113 -15.39 -20.74 13.02
N MET A 114 -16.46 -19.98 12.76
CA MET A 114 -16.37 -18.67 12.11
C MET A 114 -15.61 -17.65 12.96
N GLN A 115 -15.61 -17.78 14.30
CA GLN A 115 -14.90 -16.85 15.19
C GLN A 115 -13.38 -16.98 15.07
N ASP A 116 -12.88 -18.21 14.95
CA ASP A 116 -11.46 -18.50 14.76
C ASP A 116 -10.94 -17.96 13.43
N ILE A 117 -11.74 -18.15 12.37
CA ILE A 117 -11.42 -17.64 11.04
C ILE A 117 -11.38 -16.12 11.08
N GLN A 118 -12.40 -15.49 11.65
CA GLN A 118 -12.49 -14.04 11.70
C GLN A 118 -11.29 -13.43 12.45
N SER A 119 -10.84 -14.09 13.53
CA SER A 119 -9.62 -13.70 14.25
C SER A 119 -8.37 -13.75 13.36
N ARG A 120 -8.26 -14.78 12.50
CA ARG A 120 -7.15 -14.92 11.54
C ARG A 120 -7.21 -13.86 10.44
N VAL A 121 -8.40 -13.53 9.94
CA VAL A 121 -8.57 -12.51 8.90
C VAL A 121 -8.22 -11.12 9.44
N THR A 122 -8.69 -10.78 10.64
CA THR A 122 -8.31 -9.54 11.32
C THR A 122 -6.79 -9.47 11.56
N ALA A 123 -6.17 -10.57 11.99
CA ALA A 123 -4.72 -10.65 12.17
C ALA A 123 -3.95 -10.47 10.86
N TYR A 124 -4.42 -11.07 9.77
CA TYR A 124 -3.84 -10.90 8.43
C TYR A 124 -3.82 -9.42 8.02
N TYR A 125 -4.95 -8.73 8.10
CA TYR A 125 -5.03 -7.32 7.70
C TYR A 125 -4.22 -6.40 8.60
N ARG A 126 -4.17 -6.66 9.92
CA ARG A 126 -3.32 -5.92 10.85
C ARG A 126 -1.85 -6.02 10.44
N ASN A 127 -1.34 -7.24 10.28
CA ASN A 127 0.06 -7.48 9.91
C ASN A 127 0.40 -6.91 8.53
N LEU A 128 -0.56 -6.90 7.61
CA LEU A 128 -0.36 -6.32 6.28
C LEU A 128 -0.22 -4.79 6.33
N GLY A 129 -0.97 -4.10 7.19
CA GLY A 129 -0.94 -2.63 7.27
C GLY A 129 0.28 -2.02 7.94
N ASP A 130 1.02 -2.80 8.71
CA ASP A 130 2.34 -2.37 9.20
C ASP A 130 3.39 -2.35 8.06
N SER A 131 3.13 -3.09 6.98
CA SER A 131 4.01 -3.20 5.81
C SER A 131 3.53 -2.38 4.60
N VAL A 132 2.32 -1.81 4.68
CA VAL A 132 1.59 -1.29 3.52
C VAL A 132 0.70 -0.13 3.95
N GLN A 133 1.01 1.07 3.46
CA GLN A 133 0.11 2.24 3.54
C GLN A 133 -0.73 2.33 2.27
N GLY A 134 -2.06 2.39 2.40
CA GLY A 134 -2.96 2.65 1.26
C GLY A 134 -4.45 2.56 1.60
N ASP A 135 -5.25 3.43 0.98
CA ASP A 135 -6.70 3.55 1.19
C ASP A 135 -7.47 2.24 0.97
N GLU A 136 -7.00 1.39 0.05
CA GLU A 136 -7.67 0.14 -0.28
C GLU A 136 -7.60 -0.88 0.86
N LEU A 137 -6.49 -0.93 1.60
CA LEU A 137 -6.36 -1.80 2.76
C LEU A 137 -7.35 -1.42 3.86
N GLU A 138 -7.51 -0.13 4.12
CA GLU A 138 -8.47 0.41 5.10
C GLU A 138 -9.92 0.14 4.69
N ARG A 139 -10.25 0.24 3.39
CA ARG A 139 -11.56 -0.19 2.88
C ARG A 139 -11.82 -1.66 3.17
N GLN A 140 -10.86 -2.54 2.86
CA GLN A 140 -11.05 -3.99 3.04
C GLN A 140 -11.16 -4.38 4.52
N ARG A 141 -10.39 -3.75 5.41
CA ARG A 141 -10.56 -3.89 6.87
C ARG A 141 -11.98 -3.55 7.31
N THR A 142 -12.50 -2.43 6.82
CA THR A 142 -13.86 -1.97 7.16
C THR A 142 -14.93 -2.97 6.70
N ILE A 143 -14.83 -3.46 5.46
CA ILE A 143 -15.76 -4.47 4.91
C ILE A 143 -15.74 -5.74 5.77
N ASN A 144 -14.56 -6.20 6.16
CA ASN A 144 -14.44 -7.41 6.97
C ASN A 144 -15.03 -7.24 8.39
N LEU A 145 -14.85 -6.07 9.02
CA LEU A 145 -15.47 -5.76 10.31
C LEU A 145 -17.01 -5.74 10.23
N LEU A 146 -17.57 -5.25 9.12
CA LEU A 146 -19.02 -5.28 8.89
C LEU A 146 -19.54 -6.72 8.77
N GLN A 147 -18.86 -7.57 8.00
CA GLN A 147 -19.23 -8.99 7.87
C GLN A 147 -19.17 -9.75 9.22
N GLN A 148 -18.22 -9.35 10.09
CA GLN A 148 -18.15 -9.90 11.45
C GLN A 148 -19.36 -9.54 12.29
N ALA A 149 -19.81 -8.28 12.24
CA ALA A 149 -20.99 -7.84 12.98
C ALA A 149 -22.24 -8.66 12.58
N ASP A 150 -22.41 -8.92 11.28
CA ASP A 150 -23.52 -9.74 10.77
C ASP A 150 -23.47 -11.18 11.29
N THR A 151 -22.27 -11.77 11.35
CA THR A 151 -22.08 -13.15 11.84
C THR A 151 -22.39 -13.25 13.33
N LEU A 152 -21.94 -12.27 14.13
CA LEU A 152 -22.24 -12.22 15.57
C LEU A 152 -23.75 -12.06 15.82
N ALA A 153 -24.43 -11.25 15.02
CA ALA A 153 -25.88 -11.10 15.10
C ALA A 153 -26.62 -12.41 14.77
N ALA A 154 -26.12 -13.19 13.80
CA ALA A 154 -26.68 -14.51 13.48
C ALA A 154 -26.50 -15.51 14.63
N GLN A 155 -25.32 -15.53 15.26
CA GLN A 155 -25.02 -16.38 16.42
C GLN A 155 -25.90 -16.06 17.63
N GLY A 156 -26.16 -14.78 17.90
CA GLY A 156 -27.08 -14.36 18.98
C GLY A 156 -28.48 -14.93 18.80
N LYS A 157 -29.01 -14.92 17.58
CA LYS A 157 -30.34 -15.46 17.25
C LYS A 157 -30.42 -16.98 17.40
N THR A 158 -29.37 -17.73 17.05
CA THR A 158 -29.35 -19.18 17.23
C THR A 158 -29.31 -19.59 18.71
N LEU A 159 -28.57 -18.85 19.54
CA LEU A 159 -28.51 -19.10 20.99
C LEU A 159 -29.85 -18.82 21.70
N GLU A 160 -30.63 -17.86 21.21
CA GLU A 160 -32.00 -17.62 21.68
C GLU A 160 -32.95 -18.75 21.28
N ALA A 161 -32.83 -19.28 20.05
CA ALA A 161 -33.68 -20.35 19.55
C ALA A 161 -33.44 -21.71 20.25
N GLU A 162 -32.22 -22.00 20.71
CA GLU A 162 -31.91 -23.21 21.48
C GLU A 162 -32.43 -23.18 22.94
N LYS A 163 -32.87 -22.02 23.42
CA LYS A 163 -33.39 -21.84 24.79
C LYS A 163 -34.91 -21.93 24.91
N LEU A 164 -35.62 -22.07 23.79
CA LEU A 164 -37.09 -22.24 23.70
C LEU A 164 -37.46 -23.71 23.52
#